data_AF-E5RWY3-F1
#
_entry.id   AF-E5RWY3-F1
#
_cell.length_a   1.000
_cell.length_b   1.000
_cell.length_c   1.000
_cell.angle_alpha   90.00
_cell.angle_beta   90.00
_cell.angle_gamma   90.00
#
_symmetry.space_group_name_H-M   'P 1'
#
loop_
_entity.id
_entity.type
_entity.pdbx_description
1 polymer ?
#
loop_
_entity_poly.entity_id
_entity_poly.type
_entity_poly.pdbx_seq_one_letter_code
_entity_poly.pdbx_strand_id
1 'polypeptide(L)'
;EFLELDDADLLDAQRPYVTGHNRLYHHTITCLPVYPNELDIDSESETDPLWLQQKTMMMIDEFTDVNEGEKELMKMWNLHVMKYNYVGDCQIPLACQMFLQMRGKELLEKNLYRNFILHMCSLHDFGLI
;
A
#
# COMPACT_ATOMS: atom_id res chain seq x y z
N GLU A 1 -11.59 -56.58 -8.11
CA GLU A 1 -12.17 -56.89 -6.80
C GLU A 1 -11.76 -55.78 -5.87
N PHE A 2 -12.71 -54.97 -5.39
CA PHE A 2 -12.43 -53.95 -4.38
C PHE A 2 -12.39 -54.66 -3.03
N LEU A 3 -11.32 -54.50 -2.27
CA LEU A 3 -11.23 -55.01 -0.91
C LEU A 3 -12.20 -54.21 -0.04
N GLU A 4 -13.24 -54.86 0.47
CA GLU A 4 -14.07 -54.31 1.54
C GLU A 4 -13.20 -54.21 2.80
N LEU A 5 -13.06 -53.00 3.33
CA LEU A 5 -12.34 -52.73 4.57
C LEU A 5 -13.23 -53.15 5.75
N ASP A 6 -12.69 -53.93 6.69
CA ASP A 6 -13.41 -54.33 7.90
C ASP A 6 -13.72 -53.10 8.77
N ASP A 7 -14.78 -53.15 9.59
CA ASP A 7 -15.20 -52.04 10.46
C ASP A 7 -14.09 -51.54 11.42
N ALA A 8 -13.13 -52.41 11.76
CA ALA A 8 -11.94 -52.06 12.52
C ALA A 8 -10.95 -51.20 11.72
N ASP A 9 -10.78 -51.48 10.42
CA ASP A 9 -9.96 -50.68 9.51
C ASP A 9 -10.61 -49.32 9.19
N LEU A 10 -11.94 -49.23 9.22
CA LEU A 10 -12.69 -47.97 9.10
C LEU A 10 -12.48 -47.05 10.31
N LEU A 11 -12.32 -47.61 11.52
CA LEU A 11 -12.01 -46.87 12.74
C LEU A 11 -10.56 -46.37 12.76
N ASP A 12 -9.59 -47.19 12.31
CA ASP A 12 -8.18 -46.78 12.18
C ASP A 12 -7.93 -45.87 10.95
N ALA A 13 -8.79 -45.93 9.93
CA ALA A 13 -8.77 -45.01 8.79
C ALA A 13 -9.36 -43.63 9.08
N GLN A 14 -9.89 -43.38 10.30
CA GLN A 14 -10.18 -42.03 10.75
C GLN A 14 -8.87 -41.27 10.89
N ARG A 15 -8.45 -40.62 9.80
CA ARG A 15 -7.34 -39.67 9.79
C ARG A 15 -7.50 -38.76 11.02
N PRO A 16 -6.47 -38.60 11.85
CA PRO A 16 -6.54 -37.67 12.95
C PRO A 16 -7.00 -36.32 12.40
N TYR A 17 -8.12 -35.82 12.91
CA TYR A 17 -8.61 -34.49 12.58
C TYR A 17 -7.57 -33.50 13.13
N VAL A 18 -6.58 -33.16 12.30
CA VAL A 18 -5.65 -32.08 12.62
C VAL A 18 -6.45 -30.79 12.53
N THR A 19 -6.82 -30.26 13.68
CA THR A 19 -7.39 -28.92 13.79
C THR A 19 -6.24 -27.91 13.72
N GLY A 20 -6.12 -27.20 12.60
CA GLY A 20 -5.15 -26.12 12.42
C GLY A 20 -4.17 -26.31 11.25
N HIS A 21 -3.14 -25.48 11.23
CA HIS A 21 -2.12 -25.47 10.19
C HIS A 21 -0.99 -26.49 10.50
N ASN A 22 -0.85 -27.52 9.66
CA ASN A 22 0.23 -28.53 9.76
C ASN A 22 1.32 -28.37 8.69
N ARG A 23 1.40 -27.18 8.08
CA ARG A 23 2.33 -26.85 6.99
C ARG A 23 3.33 -25.80 7.47
N LEU A 24 4.60 -25.97 7.13
CA LEU A 24 5.60 -24.91 7.26
C LEU A 24 5.34 -23.84 6.20
N TYR A 25 5.03 -22.62 6.64
CA TYR A 25 4.88 -21.45 5.77
C TYR A 25 6.21 -20.70 5.66
N HIS A 26 6.36 -19.96 4.56
CA HIS A 26 7.52 -19.10 4.33
C HIS A 26 7.01 -17.71 3.95
N HIS A 27 7.71 -16.68 4.43
CA HIS A 27 7.48 -15.30 4.03
C HIS A 27 7.72 -15.17 2.52
N THR A 28 6.82 -14.50 1.81
CA THR A 28 6.86 -14.40 0.34
C THR A 28 8.06 -13.62 -0.18
N ILE A 29 8.50 -12.60 0.56
CA ILE A 29 9.59 -11.69 0.16
C ILE A 29 10.97 -12.29 0.49
N THR A 30 11.11 -12.91 1.67
CA THR A 30 12.43 -13.33 2.19
C THR A 30 12.67 -14.84 2.06
N CYS A 31 11.62 -15.61 1.75
CA CYS A 31 11.63 -17.07 1.77
C CYS A 31 12.05 -17.67 3.13
N LEU A 32 12.01 -16.89 4.21
CA LEU A 32 12.32 -17.37 5.55
C LEU A 32 11.11 -18.07 6.18
N PRO A 33 11.30 -19.06 7.07
CA PRO A 33 10.21 -19.72 7.78
C PRO A 33 9.34 -18.72 8.55
N VAL A 34 8.02 -18.85 8.45
CA VAL A 34 7.05 -18.07 9.26
C VAL A 34 6.92 -18.72 10.63
N TYR A 35 7.10 -17.94 11.68
CA TYR A 35 6.93 -18.42 13.05
C TYR A 35 5.44 -18.48 13.44
N PRO A 36 5.03 -19.36 14.38
CA PRO A 36 3.63 -19.49 14.77
C PRO A 36 2.96 -18.19 15.24
N ASN A 37 3.72 -17.26 15.83
CA ASN A 37 3.24 -15.95 16.27
C ASN A 37 3.10 -14.93 15.13
N GLU A 38 3.61 -15.23 13.94
CA GLU A 38 3.57 -14.38 12.74
C GLU A 38 2.55 -14.90 11.72
N LEU A 39 1.92 -16.06 11.95
CA LEU A 39 1.03 -16.70 10.98
C LEU A 39 -0.17 -15.85 10.56
N ASP A 40 -0.66 -14.98 11.47
CA ASP A 40 -1.77 -14.06 11.20
C ASP A 40 -1.31 -12.69 10.68
N ILE A 41 0.00 -12.49 10.50
CA ILE A 41 0.60 -11.23 10.04
C ILE A 41 1.04 -11.41 8.59
N ASP A 42 0.33 -10.74 7.68
CA ASP A 42 0.71 -10.72 6.28
C ASP A 42 1.91 -9.80 6.04
N SER A 43 3.04 -10.40 5.65
CA SER A 43 4.28 -9.70 5.30
C SER A 43 4.15 -8.75 4.11
N GLU A 44 3.10 -8.87 3.29
CA GLU A 44 2.85 -8.05 2.09
C GLU A 44 1.68 -7.07 2.23
N SER A 45 1.21 -6.81 3.45
CA SER A 45 0.04 -5.95 3.67
C SER A 45 0.24 -4.46 3.34
N GLU A 46 1.45 -4.03 2.96
CA GLU A 46 1.75 -2.65 2.58
C GLU A 46 1.14 -2.28 1.22
N THR A 47 0.33 -1.23 1.20
CA THR A 47 -0.33 -0.73 -0.03
C THR A 47 0.58 0.15 -0.89
N ASP A 48 1.66 0.70 -0.32
CA ASP A 48 2.58 1.66 -0.96
C ASP A 48 4.04 1.18 -0.95
N PRO A 49 4.39 0.08 -1.65
CA PRO A 49 5.74 -0.48 -1.60
C PRO A 49 6.81 0.48 -2.11
N LEU A 50 8.02 0.42 -1.53
CA LEU A 50 9.11 1.37 -1.80
C LEU A 50 9.48 1.49 -3.29
N TRP A 51 9.47 0.38 -4.02
CA TRP A 51 9.77 0.38 -5.45
C TRP A 51 8.76 1.23 -6.25
N LEU A 52 7.48 1.25 -5.84
CA LEU A 52 6.43 2.02 -6.50
C LEU A 52 6.56 3.50 -6.17
N GLN A 53 6.94 3.83 -4.93
CA GLN A 53 7.26 5.21 -4.53
C GLN A 53 8.42 5.77 -5.35
N GLN A 54 9.52 5.01 -5.47
CA GLN A 54 10.69 5.39 -6.26
C GLN A 54 10.34 5.54 -7.74
N LYS A 55 9.59 4.58 -8.30
CA LYS A 55 9.15 4.64 -9.71
C LYS A 55 8.30 5.87 -9.98
N THR A 56 7.39 6.22 -9.07
CA THR A 56 6.54 7.41 -9.20
C THR A 56 7.38 8.68 -9.21
N MET A 57 8.37 8.80 -8.33
CA MET A 57 9.29 9.96 -8.34
C MET A 57 10.07 10.05 -9.66
N MET A 58 10.68 8.95 -10.10
CA MET A 58 11.47 8.92 -11.33
C MET A 58 10.65 9.29 -12.56
N MET A 59 9.42 8.76 -12.68
CA MET A 59 8.52 9.11 -13.79
C MET A 59 8.16 10.59 -13.82
N ILE A 60 8.03 11.26 -12.66
CA ILE A 60 7.79 12.72 -12.62
C ILE A 60 9.04 13.51 -13.01
N ASP A 61 10.22 13.04 -12.64
CA ASP A 61 11.48 13.71 -12.98
C ASP A 61 11.76 13.70 -14.49
N GLU A 62 11.26 12.69 -15.22
CA GLU A 62 11.41 12.54 -16.68
C GLU A 62 10.68 13.61 -17.53
N PHE A 63 9.72 14.37 -16.97
CA PHE A 63 9.03 15.41 -17.73
C PHE A 63 9.94 16.60 -18.05
N THR A 64 10.25 16.84 -19.32
CA THR A 64 11.15 17.93 -19.73
C THR A 64 10.49 19.30 -19.77
N ASP A 65 9.16 19.33 -19.81
CA ASP A 65 8.30 20.51 -19.96
C ASP A 65 7.68 21.01 -18.65
N VAL A 66 7.98 20.37 -17.52
CA VAL A 66 7.49 20.72 -16.18
C VAL A 66 8.60 21.32 -15.34
N ASN A 67 8.29 22.40 -14.60
CA ASN A 67 9.27 23.07 -13.74
C ASN A 67 9.58 22.25 -12.48
N GLU A 68 10.79 22.40 -11.92
CA GLU A 68 11.26 21.66 -10.75
C GLU A 68 10.35 21.84 -9.52
N GLY A 69 9.82 23.07 -9.32
CA GLY A 69 8.91 23.33 -8.21
C GLY A 69 7.55 22.63 -8.35
N GLU A 70 7.06 22.45 -9.58
CA GLU A 70 5.82 21.72 -9.85
C GLU A 70 6.04 20.22 -9.70
N LYS A 71 7.16 19.71 -10.25
CA LYS A 71 7.58 18.31 -10.07
C LYS A 71 7.67 17.93 -8.60
N GLU A 72 8.35 18.75 -7.79
CA GLU A 72 8.53 18.46 -6.38
C GLU A 72 7.18 18.40 -5.65
N LEU A 73 6.28 19.34 -5.92
CA LEU A 73 4.94 19.30 -5.36
C LEU A 73 4.16 18.06 -5.83
N MET A 74 4.19 17.74 -7.11
CA MET A 74 3.52 16.55 -7.67
C MET A 74 4.04 15.26 -7.03
N LYS A 75 5.36 15.13 -6.85
CA LYS A 75 5.97 13.99 -6.14
C LYS A 75 5.45 13.89 -4.71
N MET A 76 5.48 14.99 -3.95
CA MET A 76 5.01 15.03 -2.56
C MET A 76 3.52 14.66 -2.46
N TRP A 77 2.69 15.17 -3.37
CA TRP A 77 1.26 14.87 -3.43
C TRP A 77 0.99 13.41 -3.79
N ASN A 78 1.63 12.88 -4.83
CA ASN A 78 1.45 11.49 -5.26
C ASN A 78 1.79 10.50 -4.15
N LEU A 79 2.90 10.72 -3.43
CA LEU A 79 3.28 9.87 -2.29
C LEU A 79 2.28 9.97 -1.13
N HIS A 80 1.71 11.15 -0.90
CA HIS A 80 0.67 11.32 0.09
C HIS A 80 -0.59 10.52 -0.27
N VAL A 81 -1.05 10.62 -1.53
CA VAL A 81 -2.21 9.87 -2.01
C VAL A 81 -1.95 8.36 -1.97
N MET A 82 -0.76 7.90 -2.39
CA MET A 82 -0.38 6.49 -2.32
C MET A 82 -0.42 5.93 -0.91
N LYS A 83 0.10 6.69 0.07
CA LYS A 83 0.18 6.26 1.47
C LYS A 83 -1.19 6.05 2.13
N TYR A 84 -2.16 6.90 1.80
CA TYR A 84 -3.49 6.87 2.44
C TYR A 84 -4.58 6.24 1.58
N ASN A 85 -4.27 5.95 0.31
CA ASN A 85 -5.13 5.26 -0.64
C ASN A 85 -6.57 5.83 -0.68
N TYR A 86 -6.68 7.14 -0.91
CA TYR A 86 -7.99 7.79 -1.07
C TYR A 86 -8.70 7.25 -2.31
N VAL A 87 -9.96 6.82 -2.16
CA VAL A 87 -10.75 6.19 -3.23
C VAL A 87 -11.92 7.06 -3.66
N GLY A 88 -12.46 7.89 -2.77
CA GLY A 88 -13.63 8.73 -3.04
C GLY A 88 -13.33 10.22 -3.04
N ASP A 89 -13.99 10.97 -3.93
CA ASP A 89 -13.82 12.42 -4.09
C ASP A 89 -14.11 13.19 -2.80
N CYS A 90 -15.05 12.71 -1.98
CA CYS A 90 -15.37 13.32 -0.68
C CYS A 90 -14.20 13.30 0.32
N GLN A 91 -13.16 12.52 0.06
CA GLN A 91 -11.96 12.43 0.88
C GLN A 91 -10.91 13.48 0.50
N ILE A 92 -10.99 14.11 -0.68
CA ILE A 92 -9.97 15.04 -1.17
C ILE A 92 -9.82 16.28 -0.26
N PRO A 93 -10.90 16.91 0.26
CA PRO A 93 -10.75 17.99 1.24
C PRO A 93 -9.97 17.57 2.49
N LEU A 94 -10.21 16.35 3.00
CA LEU A 94 -9.47 15.79 4.13
C LEU A 94 -8.01 15.50 3.75
N ALA A 95 -7.77 14.97 2.54
CA ALA A 95 -6.43 14.72 2.02
C ALA A 95 -5.60 16.00 1.95
N CYS A 96 -6.16 17.11 1.46
CA CYS A 96 -5.48 18.41 1.45
C CYS A 96 -5.11 18.88 2.86
N GLN A 97 -6.00 18.70 3.84
CA GLN A 97 -5.73 19.06 5.23
C GLN A 97 -4.62 18.19 5.83
N MET A 98 -4.68 16.87 5.64
CA MET A 98 -3.65 15.94 6.11
C MET A 98 -2.30 16.19 5.44
N PHE A 99 -2.30 16.50 4.14
CA PHE A 99 -1.10 16.85 3.40
C PHE A 99 -0.42 18.08 4.01
N LEU A 100 -1.17 19.16 4.27
CA LEU A 100 -0.62 20.36 4.91
C LEU A 100 -0.13 20.11 6.34
N GLN A 101 -0.85 19.29 7.12
CA GLN A 101 -0.41 18.95 8.49
C GLN A 101 0.94 18.22 8.50
N MET A 102 1.17 17.31 7.55
CA MET A 102 2.40 16.53 7.50
C MET A 102 3.54 17.23 6.75
N ARG A 103 3.23 17.94 5.67
CA ARG A 103 4.21 18.47 4.70
C ARG A 103 4.25 19.99 4.65
N GLY A 104 3.39 20.69 5.39
CA GLY A 104 3.30 22.16 5.37
C GLY A 104 4.62 22.86 5.69
N LYS A 105 5.38 22.34 6.67
CA LYS A 105 6.70 22.88 7.00
C LYS A 105 7.69 22.69 5.84
N GLU A 106 7.74 21.49 5.27
CA GLU A 106 8.62 21.17 4.13
C GLU A 106 8.28 22.02 2.90
N LEU A 107 6.98 22.25 2.62
CA LEU A 107 6.53 23.14 1.54
C LEU A 107 7.08 24.56 1.68
N LEU A 108 7.08 25.10 2.90
CA LEU A 108 7.60 26.45 3.16
C LEU A 108 9.13 26.48 3.05
N GLU A 109 9.82 25.48 3.60
CA GLU A 109 11.28 25.36 3.52
C GLU A 109 11.77 25.23 2.06
N LYS A 110 11.02 24.52 1.21
CA LYS A 110 11.29 24.37 -0.22
C LYS A 110 10.73 25.51 -1.08
N ASN A 111 10.10 26.53 -0.48
CA ASN A 111 9.47 27.65 -1.18
C ASN A 111 8.42 27.25 -2.24
N LEU A 112 7.63 26.20 -1.94
CA LEU A 112 6.62 25.62 -2.83
C LEU A 112 5.20 26.15 -2.61
N TYR A 113 5.02 27.14 -1.72
CA TYR A 113 3.71 27.69 -1.38
C TYR A 113 2.88 28.08 -2.62
N ARG A 114 3.48 28.78 -3.59
CA ARG A 114 2.76 29.20 -4.81
C ARG A 114 2.34 28.01 -5.68
N ASN A 115 3.21 27.01 -5.83
CA ASN A 115 2.86 25.78 -6.54
C ASN A 115 1.70 25.06 -5.84
N PHE A 116 1.71 25.03 -4.50
CA PHE A 116 0.61 24.44 -3.72
C PHE A 116 -0.72 25.17 -3.96
N ILE A 117 -0.72 26.50 -3.99
CA ILE A 117 -1.93 27.27 -4.33
C ILE A 117 -2.43 26.93 -5.75
N LEU A 118 -1.53 26.82 -6.74
CA LEU A 118 -1.91 26.40 -8.09
C LEU A 118 -2.50 24.99 -8.12
N HIS A 119 -1.95 24.06 -7.34
CA HIS A 119 -2.51 22.72 -7.19
C HIS A 119 -3.90 22.74 -6.57
N MET A 120 -4.14 23.57 -5.54
CA MET A 120 -5.48 23.75 -4.97
C MET A 120 -6.47 24.33 -6.00
N CYS A 121 -6.06 25.32 -6.80
CA CYS A 121 -6.89 25.81 -7.89
C CYS A 121 -7.21 24.70 -8.90
N SER A 122 -6.23 23.88 -9.25
CA SER A 122 -6.45 22.74 -10.15
C SER A 122 -7.46 21.74 -9.57
N LEU A 123 -7.37 21.39 -8.28
CA LEU A 123 -8.33 20.50 -7.62
C LEU A 123 -9.76 21.08 -7.64
N HIS A 124 -9.90 22.39 -7.45
CA HIS A 124 -11.19 23.08 -7.56
C HIS A 124 -11.72 23.05 -8.99
N ASP A 125 -10.86 23.28 -9.99
CA ASP A 125 -11.24 23.23 -11.40
C ASP A 125 -11.70 21.82 -11.84
N PHE A 126 -11.16 20.78 -11.21
CA PHE A 126 -11.62 19.39 -11.37
C PHE A 126 -12.89 19.06 -10.56
N GLY A 127 -13.40 19.99 -9.75
CA GLY A 127 -14.59 19.79 -8.91
C GLY A 127 -14.38 18.85 -7.72
N LEU A 128 -13.13 18.67 -7.28
CA LEU A 128 -12.77 17.80 -6.16
C LEU A 128 -12.81 18.52 -4.81
N ILE A 129 -12.76 19.85 -4.82
CA ILE A 129 -12.86 20.72 -3.63
C ILE A 129 -13.75 21.93 -3.89
#